data_AF-A0A7C5ZLD8-F1
#
_entry.id   AF-A0A7C5ZLD8-F1
#
_cell.length_a   1.000
_cell.length_b   1.000
_cell.length_c   1.000
_cell.angle_alpha   90.00
_cell.angle_beta   90.00
_cell.angle_gamma   90.00
#
_symmetry.space_group_name_H-M   'P 1'
#
loop_
_entity.id
_entity.type
_entity.pdbx_description
1 polymer ?
#
loop_
_entity_poly.entity_id
_entity_poly.type
_entity_poly.pdbx_seq_one_letter_code
_entity_poly.pdbx_strand_id
1 'polypeptide(L)'
;MRAKQVSVFAENRPGRLQDLLRALKDANVSIRALSIADSADFGIVRMIFSNTEAAELALRRAGFTLMVNDVLAVEVPDAAGGLLDRVVEPLTKAGLNIEYI
;
A
#
# COMPACT_ATOMS: atom_id res chain seq x y z
N MET A 1 0.48 -14.09 -5.19
CA MET A 1 1.00 -14.34 -3.83
C MET A 1 0.22 -13.47 -2.84
N ARG A 2 -0.11 -13.96 -1.63
CA ARG A 2 -0.71 -13.09 -0.59
C ARG A 2 0.37 -12.18 -0.01
N ALA A 3 0.10 -10.89 0.09
CA ALA A 3 1.00 -9.91 0.67
C ALA A 3 0.30 -9.12 1.79
N LYS A 4 1.07 -8.57 2.72
CA LYS A 4 0.57 -7.66 3.76
C LYS A 4 0.78 -6.22 3.30
N GLN A 5 -0.30 -5.46 3.23
CA GLN A 5 -0.32 -4.05 2.90
C GLN A 5 -0.64 -3.24 4.16
N VAL A 6 0.15 -2.21 4.44
CA VAL A 6 -0.06 -1.31 5.58
C VAL A 6 -0.70 -0.03 5.08
N SER A 7 -1.88 0.30 5.62
CA SER A 7 -2.61 1.53 5.32
C SER A 7 -2.34 2.50 6.44
N VAL A 8 -1.69 3.62 6.13
CA VAL A 8 -1.42 4.69 7.09
C VAL A 8 -2.39 5.83 6.84
N PHE A 9 -3.08 6.26 7.88
CA PHE A 9 -3.89 7.48 7.83
C PHE A 9 -2.98 8.69 7.96
N ALA A 10 -2.95 9.53 6.92
CA ALA A 10 -2.12 10.72 6.86
C ALA A 10 -3.00 11.95 6.60
N GLU A 11 -2.91 12.93 7.51
CA GLU A 11 -3.46 14.26 7.30
C GLU A 11 -2.87 14.89 6.03
N ASN A 12 -3.73 15.50 5.21
CA ASN A 12 -3.32 16.16 3.98
C ASN A 12 -2.68 17.53 4.30
N ARG A 13 -1.48 17.51 4.89
CA ARG A 13 -0.71 18.72 5.19
C ARG A 13 0.77 18.58 4.80
N PRO A 14 1.45 19.69 4.49
CA PRO A 14 2.88 19.70 4.23
C PRO A 14 3.68 19.02 5.35
N GLY A 15 4.68 18.22 4.96
CA GLY A 15 5.58 17.51 5.86
C GLY A 15 5.06 16.17 6.40
N ARG A 16 3.75 15.87 6.32
CA ARG A 16 3.23 14.63 6.93
C ARG A 16 3.79 13.36 6.29
N LEU A 17 3.90 13.35 4.96
CA LEU A 17 4.54 12.25 4.22
C LEU A 17 6.05 12.18 4.51
N GLN A 18 6.70 13.33 4.70
CA GLN A 18 8.13 13.36 5.06
C GLN A 18 8.39 12.69 6.41
N ASP A 19 7.55 12.95 7.42
CA ASP A 19 7.66 12.31 8.73
C ASP A 19 7.50 10.79 8.64
N LEU A 20 6.56 10.33 7.80
CA LEU A 20 6.32 8.91 7.52
C LEU A 20 7.56 8.26 6.90
N LEU A 21 8.09 8.87 5.83
CA LEU A 21 9.25 8.33 5.12
C LEU A 21 10.51 8.36 5.98
N ARG A 22 10.66 9.35 6.86
CA ARG A 22 11.78 9.41 7.81
C ARG A 22 11.73 8.25 8.81
N ALA A 23 10.56 7.96 9.38
CA ALA A 23 10.41 6.82 10.30
C ALA A 23 10.80 5.48 9.65
N LEU A 24 10.44 5.30 8.37
CA LEU A 24 10.81 4.10 7.61
C LEU A 24 12.32 4.05 7.31
N LYS A 25 12.92 5.18 6.93
CA LYS A 25 14.36 5.29 6.68
C LYS A 25 15.17 4.95 7.94
N ASP A 26 14.78 5.51 9.08
CA ASP A 26 15.49 5.32 10.36
C ASP A 26 15.38 3.86 10.84
N ALA A 27 14.31 3.15 10.44
CA ALA A 27 14.12 1.72 10.67
C ALA A 27 14.77 0.83 9.60
N ASN A 28 15.45 1.40 8.60
CA ASN A 28 16.04 0.69 7.47
C ASN A 28 15.04 -0.19 6.70
N VAL A 29 13.81 0.31 6.49
CA VAL A 29 12.75 -0.38 5.77
C VAL A 29 12.55 0.25 4.39
N SER A 30 12.70 -0.56 3.33
CA SER A 30 12.34 -0.14 1.97
C SER A 30 10.86 -0.38 1.66
N ILE A 31 10.26 0.55 0.90
CA ILE A 31 8.94 0.42 0.28
C ILE A 31 9.07 -0.36 -1.03
N ARG A 32 8.17 -1.33 -1.26
CA ARG A 32 8.11 -2.17 -2.47
C ARG A 32 6.99 -1.75 -3.41
N ALA A 33 5.89 -1.26 -2.86
CA ALA A 33 4.78 -0.66 -3.60
C ALA A 33 4.15 0.44 -2.76
N LEU A 34 3.63 1.48 -3.41
CA LEU A 34 2.95 2.60 -2.77
C LEU A 34 1.77 3.05 -3.65
N SER A 35 0.62 3.25 -3.02
CA SER A 35 -0.50 3.98 -3.59
C SER A 35 -1.07 4.94 -2.53
N ILE A 36 -1.60 6.06 -2.99
CA ILE A 36 -2.26 7.03 -2.12
C ILE A 36 -3.70 7.13 -2.61
N ALA A 37 -4.64 6.89 -1.70
CA ALA A 37 -6.03 7.24 -1.91
C ALA A 37 -6.31 8.51 -1.12
N ASP A 38 -6.53 9.63 -1.81
CA ASP A 38 -6.76 10.93 -1.22
C ASP A 38 -8.25 11.30 -1.20
N SER A 39 -8.64 12.03 -0.17
CA SER A 39 -9.83 12.88 -0.12
C SER A 39 -9.40 14.29 0.27
N ALA A 40 -10.33 15.25 0.27
CA ALA A 40 -10.03 16.66 0.52
C ALA A 40 -9.23 16.88 1.82
N ASP A 41 -9.59 16.18 2.90
CA ASP A 41 -9.05 16.43 4.24
C ASP A 41 -7.99 15.40 4.66
N PHE A 42 -8.03 14.18 4.12
CA PHE A 42 -7.15 13.08 4.55
C PHE A 42 -6.76 12.16 3.39
N GLY A 43 -5.54 11.63 3.45
CA GLY A 43 -5.06 10.59 2.56
C GLY A 43 -4.81 9.27 3.28
N ILE A 44 -5.07 8.16 2.61
CA ILE A 44 -4.62 6.84 3.02
C ILE A 44 -3.41 6.48 2.17
N VAL A 45 -2.25 6.38 2.82
CA VAL A 45 -1.02 5.90 2.17
C VAL A 45 -0.95 4.39 2.35
N ARG A 46 -1.13 3.65 1.26
CA ARG A 46 -1.08 2.18 1.22
C ARG A 46 0.29 1.75 0.75
N MET A 47 0.99 0.93 1.53
CA MET A 47 2.34 0.50 1.22
C MET A 47 2.53 -0.99 1.45
N ILE A 48 3.39 -1.59 0.64
CA ILE A 48 3.98 -2.91 0.87
C ILE A 48 5.45 -2.70 1.19
N PHE A 49 5.96 -3.37 2.22
CA PHE A 49 7.31 -3.17 2.71
C PHE A 49 8.20 -4.41 2.49
N SER A 50 9.50 -4.18 2.53
CA SER A 50 10.52 -5.24 2.62
C SER A 50 10.41 -6.08 3.89
N ASN A 51 10.04 -5.46 5.01
CA ASN A 51 9.71 -6.11 6.28
C ASN A 51 8.52 -5.37 6.90
N THR A 52 7.34 -6.00 6.87
CA THR A 52 6.10 -5.40 7.34
C THR A 52 6.11 -5.15 8.85
N GLU A 53 6.60 -6.10 9.65
CA GLU A 53 6.63 -5.99 11.12
C GLU A 53 7.49 -4.81 11.58
N ALA A 54 8.69 -4.67 10.99
CA ALA A 54 9.58 -3.55 11.28
C ALA A 54 8.95 -2.20 10.89
N ALA A 55 8.27 -2.15 9.74
CA ALA A 55 7.58 -0.95 9.28
C ALA A 55 6.46 -0.53 10.23
N GLU A 56 5.62 -1.49 10.66
CA GLU A 56 4.53 -1.24 11.58
C GLU A 56 5.02 -0.69 12.91
N LEU A 57 6.06 -1.31 13.48
CA LEU A 57 6.66 -0.86 14.73
C LEU A 57 7.20 0.57 14.60
N ALA A 58 7.93 0.87 13.53
CA ALA A 58 8.50 2.18 13.28
C ALA A 58 7.42 3.27 13.13
N LEU A 59 6.39 2.98 12.32
CA LEU A 59 5.29 3.91 12.07
C LEU A 59 4.45 4.17 13.32
N ARG A 60 4.17 3.13 14.12
CA ARG A 60 3.46 3.30 15.42
C ARG A 60 4.27 4.14 16.40
N ARG A 61 5.59 3.91 16.49
CA ARG A 61 6.49 4.72 17.33
C ARG A 61 6.55 6.19 16.90
N ALA A 62 6.41 6.45 15.59
CA ALA A 62 6.34 7.79 15.02
C ALA A 62 4.94 8.43 15.12
N GLY A 63 3.98 7.80 15.82
CA GLY A 63 2.65 8.37 16.06
C GLY A 63 1.70 8.27 14.88
N PHE A 64 1.90 7.31 13.96
CA PHE A 64 0.96 7.03 12.89
C PHE A 64 -0.07 5.98 13.30
N THR A 65 -1.33 6.25 12.95
CA THR A 65 -2.40 5.25 12.98
C THR A 65 -2.36 4.43 11.70
N LEU A 66 -2.33 3.11 11.83
CA LEU A 66 -2.25 2.19 10.69
C LEU A 66 -3.17 0.98 10.83
N MET A 67 -3.53 0.42 9.69
CA MET A 67 -4.22 -0.87 9.53
C MET A 67 -3.38 -1.78 8.64
N VAL A 68 -3.51 -3.10 8.84
CA VAL A 68 -2.83 -4.11 8.03
C VAL A 68 -3.88 -4.94 7.33
N ASN A 69 -3.80 -4.97 6.00
CA ASN A 69 -4.73 -5.72 5.16
C ASN A 69 -3.97 -6.81 4.39
N ASP A 70 -4.68 -7.90 4.11
CA ASP A 70 -4.22 -8.89 3.16
C ASP A 70 -4.62 -8.51 1.74
N VAL A 71 -3.64 -8.50 0.85
CA VAL A 71 -3.83 -8.18 -0.58
C VAL A 71 -3.23 -9.25 -1.46
N LEU A 72 -3.68 -9.31 -2.71
CA LEU A 72 -3.10 -10.19 -3.71
C LEU A 72 -2.03 -9.45 -4.51
N ALA A 73 -0.77 -9.88 -4.36
CA ALA A 73 0.30 -9.45 -5.25
C ALA A 73 0.29 -10.31 -6.52
N VAL A 74 0.13 -9.65 -7.67
CA VAL A 74 0.11 -10.29 -8.99
C VAL A 74 1.17 -9.66 -9.86
N GLU A 75 1.97 -10.50 -10.51
CA GLU A 75 2.86 -10.08 -11.57
C GLU A 75 2.05 -9.91 -12.86
N VAL A 76 2.16 -8.73 -13.46
CA VAL A 76 1.43 -8.37 -14.69
C VAL A 76 2.45 -8.27 -15.82
N PRO A 77 2.20 -8.92 -16.97
CA PRO A 77 3.07 -8.77 -18.14
C PRO A 77 3.20 -7.30 -18.56
N ASP A 78 4.41 -6.87 -18.90
CA ASP A 78 4.66 -5.54 -19.46
C ASP A 78 4.28 -5.50 -20.95
N ALA A 79 2.97 -5.54 -21.19
CA ALA A 79 2.36 -5.51 -22.52
C ALA A 79 0.95 -4.90 -22.45
N ALA A 80 0.48 -4.34 -23.58
CA ALA A 80 -0.90 -3.88 -23.70
C ALA A 80 -1.88 -5.03 -23.39
N GLY A 81 -2.88 -4.76 -22.55
CA GLY A 81 -3.84 -5.77 -22.10
C GLY A 81 -3.37 -6.65 -20.93
N GLY A 82 -2.10 -6.58 -20.51
CA GLY A 82 -1.56 -7.47 -19.47
C GLY A 82 -2.39 -7.49 -18.18
N LEU A 83 -2.82 -6.32 -17.68
CA LEU A 83 -3.65 -6.24 -16.48
C LEU A 83 -5.07 -6.77 -16.72
N LEU A 84 -5.65 -6.49 -17.89
CA LEU A 84 -6.99 -6.96 -18.27
C LEU A 84 -7.02 -8.49 -18.30
N ASP A 85 -6.11 -9.08 -19.09
CA ASP A 85 -6.09 -10.52 -19.36
C ASP A 85 -5.64 -11.32 -18.14
N ARG A 86 -4.65 -10.81 -17.39
CA ARG A 86 -4.04 -11.55 -16.27
C ARG A 86 -4.81 -11.44 -14.97
N VAL A 87 -5.50 -10.31 -14.74
CA VAL A 87 -6.10 -9.95 -13.44
C VAL A 87 -7.60 -9.69 -13.56
N VAL A 88 -8.02 -8.74 -14.39
CA VAL A 88 -9.41 -8.23 -14.37
C VAL A 88 -10.40 -9.25 -14.94
N GLU A 89 -10.10 -9.88 -16.08
CA GLU A 89 -11.02 -10.84 -16.70
C GLU A 89 -11.23 -12.11 -15.84
N PRO A 90 -10.20 -12.77 -15.31
CA PRO A 90 -10.39 -13.96 -14.48
C PRO A 90 -11.21 -13.68 -13.22
N LEU A 91 -10.99 -12.54 -12.57
CA LEU A 91 -11.73 -12.14 -11.37
C LEU A 91 -13.19 -11.81 -11.71
N THR A 92 -13.44 -11.09 -12.81
CA THR A 92 -14.80 -10.81 -13.30
C THR A 92 -15.55 -12.09 -13.64
N LYS A 93 -14.92 -13.05 -14.34
CA LYS A 93 -15.50 -14.36 -14.68
C LYS A 93 -15.84 -15.19 -13.43
N ALA A 94 -15.08 -14.99 -12.34
CA ALA A 94 -15.35 -15.60 -11.04
C ALA A 94 -16.39 -14.84 -10.19
N GLY A 95 -16.92 -13.71 -10.67
CA GLY A 95 -17.86 -12.87 -9.92
C GLY A 95 -17.22 -12.10 -8.75
N LEU A 96 -15.91 -11.87 -8.80
CA LEU A 96 -15.15 -11.17 -7.76
C LEU A 96 -14.93 -9.71 -8.15
N ASN A 97 -15.32 -8.80 -7.25
CA ASN A 97 -15.07 -7.38 -7.41
C ASN A 97 -13.62 -7.00 -7.05
N ILE A 98 -13.08 -5.97 -7.69
CA ILE A 98 -11.78 -5.38 -7.36
C ILE A 98 -12.04 -4.04 -6.68
N GLU A 99 -11.74 -3.93 -5.39
CA GLU A 99 -11.95 -2.69 -4.63
C GLU A 99 -10.91 -1.61 -4.97
N TYR A 100 -9.66 -2.01 -5.18
CA TYR A 100 -8.54 -1.15 -5.55
C TYR A 100 -7.38 -2.00 -6.08
N ILE A 101 -6.43 -1.35 -6.76
CA ILE A 101 -5.14 -1.89 -7.23
C ILE A 101 -4.03 -1.00 -6.69
#